data_AF-A0A521W7X4-F1
#
_entry.id   AF-A0A521W7X4-F1
#
_cell.length_a   1.000
_cell.length_b   1.000
_cell.length_c   1.000
_cell.angle_alpha   90.00
_cell.angle_beta   90.00
_cell.angle_gamma   90.00
#
_symmetry.space_group_name_H-M   'P 1'
#
loop_
_entity.id
_entity.type
_entity.pdbx_description
1 polymer ?
#
loop_
_entity_poly.entity_id
_entity_poly.type
_entity_poly.pdbx_seq_one_letter_code
_entity_poly.pdbx_strand_id
1 'polypeptide(L)'
;MTPMVLSELRLLASARFDSQSLLCVVLPGDVRLLDKLRREELIPLGSRIRTRLATGVATREELLACLEHLLITAGSASLMTRQLRNTLCDHAAGNYRIFIGMAAELLMTAAQREITELDEKLYLQVFATPETQTPRRAAAGR
;
A
#
# COMPACT_ATOMS: atom_id res chain seq x y z
N MET A 1 18.09 8.86 -9.38
CA MET A 1 19.40 8.37 -8.92
C MET A 1 20.27 8.19 -10.13
N THR A 2 21.39 8.90 -10.20
CA THR A 2 22.38 8.70 -11.26
C THR A 2 23.18 7.42 -10.96
N PRO A 3 23.59 6.65 -11.98
CA PRO A 3 24.43 5.45 -11.80
C PRO A 3 25.71 5.72 -11.02
N MET A 4 26.29 6.93 -11.21
CA MET A 4 27.46 7.41 -10.50
C MET A 4 27.31 7.33 -8.97
N VAL A 5 26.20 7.84 -8.41
CA VAL A 5 25.95 7.79 -6.96
C VAL A 5 25.90 6.36 -6.44
N LEU A 6 25.30 5.44 -7.19
CA LEU A 6 25.22 4.03 -6.80
C LEU A 6 26.58 3.34 -6.83
N SER A 7 27.45 3.74 -7.76
CA SER A 7 28.85 3.29 -7.81
C SER A 7 29.68 3.82 -6.65
N GLU A 8 29.48 5.07 -6.23
CA GLU A 8 30.13 5.63 -5.03
C GLU A 8 29.69 4.90 -3.75
N LEU A 9 28.38 4.65 -3.59
CA LEU A 9 27.85 3.88 -2.46
C LEU A 9 28.47 2.47 -2.39
N ARG A 10 28.69 1.83 -3.54
CA ARG A 10 29.38 0.53 -3.62
C ARG A 10 30.82 0.62 -3.09
N LEU A 11 31.55 1.67 -3.47
CA LEU A 11 32.95 1.87 -3.03
C LEU A 11 33.00 2.14 -1.53
N LEU A 12 32.14 3.01 -1.01
CA LEU A 12 32.04 3.32 0.42
C LEU A 12 31.69 2.10 1.27
N ALA A 13 30.76 1.26 0.79
CA ALA A 13 30.40 0.02 1.47
C ALA A 13 31.54 -1.01 1.51
N SER A 14 32.57 -0.85 0.67
CA SER A 14 33.71 -1.77 0.52
C SER A 14 35.04 -1.16 1.01
N ALA A 15 35.02 -0.06 1.77
CA ALA A 15 36.22 0.73 2.10
C ALA A 15 37.28 -0.04 2.91
N ARG A 16 36.89 -1.05 3.69
CA ARG A 16 37.81 -2.05 4.28
C ARG A 16 37.41 -3.44 3.80
N PHE A 17 37.97 -3.81 2.65
CA PHE A 17 37.77 -5.08 1.94
C PHE A 17 37.35 -6.22 2.88
N ASP A 18 36.07 -6.60 2.78
CA ASP A 18 35.31 -7.70 3.41
C ASP A 18 35.46 -7.96 4.93
N SER A 19 36.24 -7.15 5.65
CA SER A 19 36.53 -7.34 7.08
C SER A 19 35.54 -6.62 7.97
N GLN A 20 34.99 -5.48 7.53
CA GLN A 20 33.87 -4.79 8.19
C GLN A 20 32.98 -4.10 7.15
N SER A 21 31.66 -4.33 7.21
CA SER A 21 30.69 -3.54 6.46
C SER A 21 30.43 -2.24 7.23
N LEU A 22 30.98 -1.13 6.74
CA LEU A 22 30.81 0.20 7.37
C LEU A 22 29.45 0.84 7.04
N LEU A 23 28.80 0.37 5.98
CA LEU A 23 27.56 0.94 5.47
C LEU A 23 26.62 -0.18 4.98
N CYS A 24 25.42 -0.23 5.55
CA CYS A 24 24.31 -1.02 5.02
C CYS A 24 23.45 -0.13 4.11
N VAL A 25 23.26 -0.54 2.86
CA VAL A 25 22.45 0.20 1.89
C VAL A 25 21.18 -0.59 1.59
N VAL A 26 20.02 0.00 1.86
CA VAL A 26 18.70 -0.55 1.50
C VAL A 26 18.16 0.22 0.30
N LEU A 27 17.88 -0.50 -0.78
CA LEU A 27 17.36 0.08 -2.03
C LEU A 27 15.90 -0.37 -2.25
N PRO A 28 14.91 0.42 -1.81
CA PRO A 28 13.51 0.16 -2.13
C PRO A 28 13.23 0.51 -3.59
N GLY A 29 12.45 -0.32 -4.27
CA GLY A 29 12.06 -0.08 -5.65
C GLY A 29 11.06 -1.11 -6.15
N ASP A 30 10.49 -0.84 -7.31
CA ASP A 30 9.65 -1.79 -8.04
C ASP A 30 10.52 -2.71 -8.92
N VAL A 31 9.88 -3.57 -9.70
CA VAL A 31 10.54 -4.51 -10.62
C VAL A 31 11.49 -3.82 -11.60
N ARG A 32 11.28 -2.54 -11.94
CA ARG A 32 12.11 -1.78 -12.88
C ARG A 32 13.49 -1.48 -12.31
N LEU A 33 13.65 -1.50 -10.98
CA LEU A 33 14.95 -1.39 -10.34
C LEU A 33 15.84 -2.59 -10.69
N LEU A 34 15.27 -3.79 -10.76
CA LEU A 34 16.00 -5.01 -11.12
C LEU A 34 16.55 -4.90 -12.54
N ASP A 35 15.76 -4.37 -13.48
CA ASP A 35 16.20 -4.15 -14.86
C ASP A 35 17.33 -3.14 -14.95
N LYS A 36 17.26 -2.05 -14.17
CA LYS A 36 18.33 -1.04 -14.11
C LYS A 36 19.64 -1.63 -13.59
N LEU A 37 19.59 -2.54 -12.62
CA LEU A 37 20.77 -3.21 -12.06
C LEU A 37 21.45 -4.18 -13.04
N ARG A 38 20.80 -4.53 -14.16
CA ARG A 38 21.37 -5.36 -15.23
C ARG A 38 22.15 -4.55 -16.27
N ARG A 39 22.09 -3.21 -16.22
CA ARG A 39 22.88 -2.34 -17.12
C ARG A 39 24.36 -2.47 -16.81
N GLU A 40 25.21 -2.43 -17.83
CA GLU A 40 26.66 -2.67 -17.72
C GLU A 40 27.33 -1.86 -16.59
N GLU A 41 26.99 -0.57 -16.49
CA GLU A 41 27.46 0.36 -15.45
C GLU A 41 27.10 -0.05 -14.01
N LEU A 42 26.05 -0.84 -13.81
CA LEU A 42 25.53 -1.24 -12.50
C LEU A 42 25.63 -2.75 -12.22
N ILE A 43 26.10 -3.57 -13.18
CA ILE A 43 26.39 -4.99 -12.96
C ILE A 43 27.23 -5.22 -11.69
N PRO A 44 28.32 -4.44 -11.44
CA PRO A 44 29.16 -4.66 -10.26
C PRO A 44 28.50 -4.32 -8.92
N LEU A 45 27.44 -3.49 -8.94
CA LEU A 45 26.61 -3.23 -7.77
C LEU A 45 25.57 -4.32 -7.60
N GLY A 46 24.89 -4.69 -8.70
CA GLY A 46 23.85 -5.72 -8.71
C GLY A 46 24.33 -7.08 -8.19
N SER A 47 25.59 -7.44 -8.47
CA SER A 47 26.22 -8.69 -7.98
C SER A 47 26.54 -8.68 -6.48
N ARG A 48 26.63 -7.50 -5.84
CA ARG A 48 26.92 -7.36 -4.41
C ARG A 48 25.67 -7.32 -3.53
N ILE A 49 24.47 -7.23 -4.13
CA ILE A 49 23.21 -7.29 -3.40
C ILE A 49 22.96 -8.75 -2.98
N ARG A 50 23.25 -9.05 -1.70
CA ARG A 50 23.14 -10.40 -1.13
C ARG A 50 21.70 -10.84 -0.90
N THR A 51 20.84 -9.92 -0.47
CA THR A 51 19.45 -10.20 -0.10
C THR A 51 18.52 -9.36 -0.95
N ARG A 52 17.52 -10.00 -1.54
CA ARG A 52 16.44 -9.34 -2.27
C ARG A 52 15.13 -9.78 -1.64
N LEU A 53 14.38 -8.81 -1.14
CA LEU A 53 13.07 -9.03 -0.53
C LEU A 53 12.03 -8.52 -1.52
N ALA A 54 11.27 -9.44 -2.11
CA ALA A 54 10.14 -9.11 -2.96
C ALA A 54 8.91 -8.95 -2.07
N THR A 55 8.40 -7.73 -1.94
CA THR A 55 7.11 -7.49 -1.30
C THR A 55 6.01 -7.86 -2.29
N GLY A 56 5.30 -8.94 -2.02
CA GLY A 56 4.14 -9.38 -2.80
C GLY A 56 2.87 -8.61 -2.43
N VAL A 57 1.74 -9.12 -2.90
CA VAL A 57 0.43 -8.71 -2.37
C VAL A 57 0.31 -9.16 -0.92
N ALA A 58 -0.31 -8.33 -0.09
CA ALA A 58 -0.56 -8.67 1.30
C ALA A 58 -1.60 -9.79 1.40
N THR A 59 -1.46 -10.65 2.40
CA THR A 59 -2.54 -11.58 2.74
C THR A 59 -3.66 -10.85 3.49
N ARG A 60 -4.83 -11.49 3.58
CA ARG A 60 -5.96 -10.98 4.33
C ARG A 60 -5.62 -10.79 5.81
N GLU A 61 -4.86 -11.72 6.39
CA GLU A 61 -4.41 -11.67 7.77
C GLU A 61 -3.47 -10.48 8.01
N GLU A 62 -2.55 -10.21 7.08
CA GLU A 62 -1.63 -9.08 7.18
C GLU A 62 -2.36 -7.73 7.09
N LEU A 63 -3.36 -7.61 6.21
CA LEU A 63 -4.21 -6.41 6.13
C LEU A 63 -5.01 -6.19 7.43
N LEU A 64 -5.61 -7.25 7.98
CA LEU A 64 -6.34 -7.18 9.24
C LEU A 64 -5.44 -6.80 10.41
N ALA A 65 -4.25 -7.42 10.51
CA ALA A 65 -3.27 -7.11 11.54
C ALA A 65 -2.80 -5.65 11.45
N CYS A 66 -2.57 -5.15 10.23
CA CYS A 66 -2.24 -3.76 9.99
C CYS A 66 -3.35 -2.82 10.48
N LEU A 67 -4.62 -3.10 10.13
CA LEU A 67 -5.74 -2.27 10.56
C LEU A 67 -5.94 -2.29 12.08
N GLU A 68 -5.85 -3.46 12.69
CA GLU A 68 -5.95 -3.60 14.14
C GLU A 68 -4.86 -2.81 14.86
N HIS A 69 -3.61 -2.91 14.39
CA HIS A 69 -2.51 -2.12 14.92
C HIS A 69 -2.78 -0.61 14.81
N LEU A 70 -3.29 -0.13 13.68
CA LEU A 70 -3.63 1.28 13.48
C LEU A 70 -4.74 1.75 14.43
N LEU A 71 -5.81 0.97 14.58
CA LEU A 71 -6.93 1.29 15.47
C LEU A 71 -6.51 1.34 16.93
N ILE A 72 -5.69 0.39 17.37
CA ILE A 72 -5.14 0.35 18.74
C ILE A 72 -4.23 1.55 18.98
N THR A 73 -3.31 1.83 18.04
CA THR A 73 -2.35 2.93 18.18
C THR A 73 -3.03 4.30 18.16
N ALA A 74 -4.13 4.43 17.42
CA ALA A 74 -4.98 5.63 17.40
C ALA A 74 -5.89 5.76 18.63
N GLY A 75 -5.95 4.75 19.51
CA GLY A 75 -6.75 4.78 20.74
C GLY A 75 -8.24 4.46 20.57
N SER A 76 -8.65 3.93 19.40
CA SER A 76 -10.06 3.61 19.12
C SER A 76 -10.20 2.20 18.52
N ALA A 77 -9.88 1.19 19.33
CA ALA A 77 -9.87 -0.22 18.92
C ALA A 77 -11.25 -0.75 18.46
N SER A 78 -12.35 -0.16 18.94
CA SER A 78 -13.73 -0.52 18.62
C SER A 78 -14.37 0.35 17.53
N LEU A 79 -13.61 1.24 16.89
CA LEU A 79 -14.15 2.21 15.93
C LEU A 79 -14.83 1.59 14.71
N MET A 80 -14.35 0.43 14.25
CA MET A 80 -14.87 -0.27 13.08
C MET A 80 -15.42 -1.65 13.45
N THR A 81 -16.60 -1.96 12.93
CA THR A 81 -17.22 -3.30 13.05
C THR A 81 -16.35 -4.37 12.37
N ARG A 82 -16.41 -5.62 12.86
CA ARG A 82 -15.66 -6.74 12.25
C ARG A 82 -16.06 -7.00 10.79
N GLN A 83 -17.34 -6.81 10.47
CA GLN A 83 -17.86 -6.97 9.12
C GLN A 83 -17.19 -5.98 8.16
N LEU A 84 -17.18 -4.69 8.51
CA LEU A 84 -16.52 -3.66 7.71
C LEU A 84 -15.03 -3.96 7.48
N ARG A 85 -14.30 -4.41 8.52
CA ARG A 85 -12.88 -4.77 8.38
C ARG A 85 -12.66 -5.86 7.33
N ASN A 86 -13.53 -6.87 7.31
CA ASN A 86 -13.47 -7.95 6.32
C ASN A 86 -13.78 -7.42 4.91
N THR A 87 -14.84 -6.64 4.76
CA THR A 87 -15.23 -6.02 3.49
C THR A 87 -14.08 -5.20 2.90
N LEU A 88 -13.42 -4.37 3.71
CA LEU A 88 -12.24 -3.59 3.27
C LEU A 88 -11.08 -4.48 2.80
N CYS A 89 -10.83 -5.60 3.47
CA CYS A 89 -9.76 -6.53 3.07
C CYS A 89 -10.07 -7.19 1.72
N ASP A 90 -11.32 -7.61 1.53
CA ASP A 90 -11.76 -8.28 0.31
C ASP A 90 -11.68 -7.32 -0.89
N HIS A 91 -12.05 -6.04 -0.71
CA HIS A 91 -11.95 -5.01 -1.75
C HIS A 91 -10.54 -4.51 -2.01
N ALA A 92 -9.62 -4.61 -1.04
CA ALA A 92 -8.25 -4.14 -1.21
C ALA A 92 -7.37 -5.06 -2.06
N ALA A 93 -7.75 -6.33 -2.25
CA ALA A 93 -7.00 -7.33 -3.01
C ALA A 93 -5.49 -7.37 -2.67
N GLY A 94 -5.16 -7.27 -1.38
CA GLY A 94 -3.77 -7.29 -0.88
C GLY A 94 -2.99 -5.98 -1.08
N ASN A 95 -3.62 -4.91 -1.54
CA ASN A 95 -2.98 -3.61 -1.74
C ASN A 95 -3.20 -2.69 -0.53
N TYR A 96 -2.15 -2.53 0.30
CA TYR A 96 -2.18 -1.63 1.47
C TYR A 96 -2.59 -0.19 1.13
N ARG A 97 -2.19 0.34 -0.04
CA ARG A 97 -2.52 1.71 -0.42
C ARG A 97 -4.02 1.88 -0.64
N ILE A 98 -4.65 0.94 -1.34
CA ILE A 98 -6.10 0.95 -1.58
C ILE A 98 -6.82 0.74 -0.25
N PHE A 99 -6.38 -0.25 0.54
CA PHE A 99 -6.93 -0.58 1.85
C PHE A 99 -6.99 0.62 2.80
N ILE A 100 -5.83 1.25 3.04
CA ILE A 100 -5.73 2.41 3.93
C ILE A 100 -6.46 3.62 3.34
N GLY A 101 -6.45 3.79 2.02
CA GLY A 101 -7.22 4.83 1.34
C GLY A 101 -8.72 4.73 1.65
N MET A 102 -9.30 3.55 1.46
CA MET A 102 -10.73 3.31 1.76
C MET A 102 -11.04 3.56 3.23
N ALA A 103 -10.21 3.04 4.14
CA ALA A 103 -10.38 3.24 5.58
C ALA A 103 -10.31 4.73 5.98
N ALA A 104 -9.38 5.47 5.39
CA ALA A 104 -9.23 6.90 5.64
C ALA A 104 -10.42 7.72 5.13
N GLU A 105 -10.96 7.37 3.97
CA GLU A 105 -12.14 8.03 3.39
C GLU A 105 -13.40 7.80 4.25
N LEU A 106 -13.58 6.57 4.75
CA LEU A 106 -14.65 6.27 5.71
C LEU A 106 -14.50 7.05 7.00
N LEU A 107 -13.28 7.09 7.55
CA LEU A 107 -12.99 7.83 8.78
C LEU A 107 -13.28 9.32 8.61
N MET A 108 -12.90 9.90 7.48
CA MET A 108 -13.14 11.31 7.17
C MET A 108 -14.64 11.60 7.02
N THR A 109 -15.37 10.72 6.34
CA THR A 109 -16.82 10.84 6.19
C THR A 109 -17.54 10.69 7.54
N ALA A 110 -17.12 9.73 8.36
CA ALA A 110 -17.66 9.52 9.70
C ALA A 110 -17.43 10.76 10.58
N ALA A 111 -16.22 11.34 10.52
CA ALA A 111 -15.91 12.57 11.25
C ALA A 111 -16.78 13.75 10.82
N GLN A 112 -17.03 13.92 9.50
CA GLN A 112 -17.90 14.98 8.99
C GLN A 112 -19.36 14.82 9.38
N ARG A 113 -19.83 13.57 9.51
CA ARG A 113 -21.23 13.24 9.85
C ARG A 113 -21.43 12.94 11.33
N GLU A 114 -20.42 13.16 12.16
CA GLU A 114 -20.41 12.88 13.61
C GLU A 114 -20.81 11.43 13.95
N ILE A 115 -20.40 10.48 13.11
CA ILE A 115 -20.65 9.05 13.30
C ILE A 115 -19.56 8.48 14.22
N THR A 116 -19.99 7.80 15.28
CA THR A 116 -19.11 7.24 16.33
C THR A 116 -18.63 5.81 16.04
N GLU A 117 -19.28 5.10 15.12
CA GLU A 117 -18.93 3.72 14.75
C GLU A 117 -19.02 3.54 13.22
N LEU A 118 -17.98 2.98 12.63
CA LEU A 118 -17.88 2.72 11.20
C LEU A 118 -18.39 1.30 10.91
N ASP A 119 -19.47 1.23 10.14
CA ASP A 119 -20.13 -0.01 9.74
C ASP A 119 -20.16 -0.19 8.21
N GLU A 120 -20.67 -1.34 7.78
CA GLU A 120 -20.80 -1.67 6.36
C GLU A 120 -21.81 -0.77 5.63
N LYS A 121 -22.78 -0.18 6.35
CA LYS A 121 -23.73 0.77 5.76
C LYS A 121 -23.03 2.05 5.34
N LEU A 122 -22.13 2.58 6.17
CA LEU A 122 -21.30 3.73 5.81
C LEU A 122 -20.45 3.42 4.58
N TYR A 123 -19.87 2.22 4.49
CA TYR A 123 -19.13 1.78 3.31
C TYR A 123 -19.95 1.86 2.02
N LEU A 124 -21.16 1.30 2.04
CA LEU A 124 -22.05 1.36 0.89
C LEU A 124 -22.46 2.81 0.55
N GLN A 125 -22.66 3.68 1.53
CA GLN A 125 -23.00 5.07 1.26
C GLN A 125 -21.87 5.88 0.62
N VAL A 126 -20.62 5.59 0.97
CA VAL A 126 -19.44 6.30 0.47
C VAL A 126 -19.03 5.77 -0.90
N PHE A 127 -19.06 4.45 -1.09
CA PHE A 127 -18.53 3.80 -2.29
C PHE A 127 -19.60 3.29 -3.26
N ALA A 128 -20.89 3.50 -3.01
CA ALA A 128 -21.92 3.20 -4.00
C ALA A 128 -21.67 4.00 -5.28
N THR A 129 -21.63 3.29 -6.41
CA THR A 129 -21.69 3.91 -7.73
C THR A 129 -22.99 4.73 -7.80
N PRO A 130 -22.95 6.02 -8.16
CA PRO A 130 -24.17 6.79 -8.30
C PRO A 130 -25.07 6.08 -9.31
N GLU A 131 -26.32 5.80 -8.92
CA GLU A 131 -27.32 5.34 -9.88
C GLU A 131 -27.45 6.43 -10.94
N THR A 132 -26.88 6.16 -12.11
CA THR A 132 -27.17 6.94 -13.31
C THR A 132 -28.66 6.75 -13.54
N GLN A 133 -29.48 7.70 -13.07
CA GLN A 133 -30.89 7.76 -13.36
C GLN A 133 -31.02 7.84 -14.88
N THR A 134 -31.19 6.69 -15.52
CA THR A 134 -31.50 6.63 -16.94
C THR A 134 -32.92 7.18 -17.04
N PRO A 135 -33.15 8.36 -17.64
CA PRO A 135 -34.51 8.85 -17.79
C PRO A 135 -35.25 7.83 -18.64
N ARG A 136 -36.25 7.16 -18.05
CA ARG A 136 -37.19 6.31 -18.77
C ARG A 136 -37.78 7.18 -19.89
N ARG A 137 -37.33 6.94 -21.13
CA ARG A 137 -38.01 7.46 -22.32
C ARG A 137 -39.45 7.00 -22.24
N ALA A 138 -40.36 7.93 -21.97
CA ALA A 138 -41.78 7.70 -22.13
C ALA A 138 -42.01 7.17 -23.55
N ALA A 139 -42.59 5.98 -23.64
CA ALA A 139 -43.07 5.45 -24.89
C ALA A 139 -44.16 6.41 -25.41
N ALA A 140 -43.79 7.25 -26.37
CA ALA A 140 -44.75 8.01 -27.15
C ALA A 140 -45.45 7.02 -28.08
N GLY A 141 -46.69 6.69 -27.73
CA GLY A 141 -47.61 5.98 -28.59
C GLY A 141 -48.24 6.91 -29.64
N ARG A 142 -48.65 6.26 -30.74
CA ARG A 142 -49.35 6.72 -31.94
C ARG A 142 -48.47 7.17 -33.10
#